data_AF-A0A6H9RUU0-F1
#
_entry.id   AF-A0A6H9RUU0-F1
#
_cell.length_a   1.000
_cell.length_b   1.000
_cell.length_c   1.000
_cell.angle_alpha   90.00
_cell.angle_beta   90.00
_cell.angle_gamma   90.00
#
_symmetry.space_group_name_H-M   'P 1'
#
loop_
_entity.id
_entity.type
_entity.pdbx_description
1 polymer ?
#
loop_
_entity_poly.entity_id
_entity_poly.type
_entity_poly.pdbx_seq_one_letter_code
_entity_poly.pdbx_strand_id
1 'polypeptide(L)'
;LLALFIGGISLVPLLLIICSAFLKIAIVLTITRNAIGVQQVPPNMALYAIALAATLFIMAPVGHNIAEQVKERPLDFSNTEALQGSALNAIKPLQAFMSRNTNPDILAHLLENTQRMWPKERAEQASRDDLMLLIPAFMLSELEAGFQMGFLIYIPFIVIDLIVSNLLLAL
;
A
#
# COMPACT_ATOMS: atom_id res chain seq x y z
N LEU A 1 -17.13 24.88 1.21
CA LEU A 1 -16.78 24.25 -0.09
C LEU A 1 -15.28 24.27 -0.37
N LEU A 2 -14.63 25.45 -0.40
CA LEU A 2 -13.16 25.56 -0.57
C LEU A 2 -12.34 24.80 0.49
N ALA A 3 -12.71 24.89 1.77
CA ALA A 3 -12.02 24.14 2.83
C ALA A 3 -12.10 22.61 2.66
N LEU A 4 -13.24 22.10 2.18
CA LEU A 4 -13.44 20.68 1.89
C LEU A 4 -12.59 20.24 0.69
N PHE A 5 -12.51 21.09 -0.34
CA PHE A 5 -11.70 20.85 -1.53
C PHE A 5 -10.20 20.81 -1.21
N ILE A 6 -9.70 21.80 -0.47
CA ILE A 6 -8.29 21.85 -0.03
C ILE A 6 -7.98 20.68 0.91
N GLY A 7 -8.90 20.35 1.82
CA GLY A 7 -8.77 19.19 2.70
C GLY A 7 -8.76 17.86 1.93
N GLY A 8 -9.49 17.75 0.82
CA GLY A 8 -9.44 16.57 -0.05
C GLY A 8 -8.07 16.42 -0.73
N ILE A 9 -7.53 17.51 -1.28
CA ILE A 9 -6.22 17.51 -1.96
C ILE A 9 -5.09 17.17 -0.99
N SER A 10 -5.15 17.63 0.27
CA SER A 10 -4.10 17.33 1.25
C SER A 10 -4.04 15.85 1.65
N LEU A 11 -5.11 15.08 1.44
CA LEU A 11 -5.15 13.63 1.69
C LEU A 11 -4.63 12.80 0.51
N VAL A 12 -4.52 13.37 -0.69
CA VAL A 12 -4.08 12.64 -1.89
C VAL A 12 -2.69 12.00 -1.72
N PRO A 13 -1.65 12.69 -1.18
CA PRO A 13 -0.35 12.07 -0.97
C PRO A 13 -0.40 10.88 -0.01
N LEU A 14 -1.25 10.97 1.02
CA LEU A 14 -1.43 9.89 1.99
C LEU A 14 -2.09 8.67 1.36
N LEU A 15 -3.16 8.89 0.57
CA LEU A 15 -3.81 7.82 -0.18
C LEU A 15 -2.88 7.17 -1.21
N LEU A 16 -2.01 7.96 -1.84
CA LEU A 16 -0.99 7.42 -2.75
C LEU A 16 -0.04 6.48 -2.01
N ILE A 17 0.40 6.82 -0.81
CA ILE A 17 1.32 5.97 -0.03
C ILE A 17 0.61 4.68 0.41
N ILE A 18 -0.64 4.79 0.84
CA ILE A 18 -1.42 3.69 1.44
C ILE A 18 -1.99 2.72 0.40
N CYS A 19 -2.51 3.25 -0.72
CA CYS A 19 -3.23 2.46 -1.72
C CYS A 19 -2.36 2.06 -2.92
N SER A 20 -1.03 2.13 -2.81
CA SER A 20 -0.11 1.78 -3.90
C SER A 20 1.02 0.86 -3.42
N ALA A 21 1.89 0.48 -4.36
CA ALA A 21 3.09 -0.32 -4.08
C ALA A 21 4.18 0.41 -3.26
N PHE A 22 4.01 1.71 -2.96
CA PHE A 22 5.04 2.51 -2.29
C PHE A 22 5.48 1.92 -0.97
N LEU A 23 4.52 1.52 -0.12
CA LEU A 23 4.79 1.02 1.22
C LEU A 23 5.74 -0.18 1.20
N LYS A 24 5.42 -1.18 0.37
CA LYS A 24 6.22 -2.41 0.21
C LYS A 24 7.65 -2.10 -0.24
N ILE A 25 7.80 -1.25 -1.25
CA ILE A 25 9.12 -0.89 -1.80
C ILE A 25 9.94 -0.11 -0.77
N ALA A 26 9.33 0.87 -0.09
CA ALA A 26 10.00 1.68 0.91
C ALA A 26 10.53 0.83 2.09
N ILE A 27 9.75 -0.17 2.54
CA ILE A 27 10.14 -1.10 3.61
C ILE A 27 11.33 -1.95 3.18
N VAL A 28 11.25 -2.58 2.00
CA VAL A 28 12.34 -3.44 1.49
C VAL A 28 13.64 -2.66 1.35
N LEU A 29 13.59 -1.46 0.77
CA LEU A 29 14.77 -0.61 0.62
C LEU A 29 15.35 -0.17 1.97
N THR A 30 14.50 0.16 2.93
CA THR A 30 14.93 0.57 4.27
C THR A 30 15.60 -0.59 5.03
N ILE A 31 14.99 -1.78 4.99
CA ILE A 31 15.57 -2.98 5.62
C ILE A 31 16.90 -3.33 4.96
N THR A 32 16.97 -3.28 3.62
CA THR A 32 18.19 -3.55 2.87
C THR A 32 19.32 -2.61 3.28
N ARG A 33 19.04 -1.30 3.40
CA ARG A 33 20.05 -0.34 3.88
C ARG A 33 20.57 -0.71 5.26
N ASN A 34 19.67 -1.03 6.18
CA ASN A 34 20.06 -1.40 7.55
C ASN A 34 20.88 -2.69 7.57
N ALA A 35 20.56 -3.66 6.70
CA ALA A 35 21.28 -4.93 6.58
C ALA A 35 22.74 -4.77 6.15
N ILE A 36 23.03 -3.79 5.31
CA ILE A 36 24.40 -3.53 4.81
C ILE A 36 25.28 -2.91 5.91
N GLY A 37 24.71 -2.44 7.03
CA GLY A 37 25.47 -1.87 8.16
C GLY A 37 26.08 -0.48 7.88
N VAL A 38 25.77 0.13 6.73
CA VAL A 38 26.24 1.48 6.37
C VAL A 38 25.37 2.54 7.06
N GLN A 39 26.01 3.39 7.85
CA GLN A 39 25.31 4.52 8.48
C GLN A 39 25.07 5.63 7.46
N GLN A 40 23.82 6.08 7.38
CA GLN A 40 23.37 7.28 6.64
C GLN A 40 23.49 7.28 5.10
N VAL A 41 24.04 6.22 4.48
CA VAL A 41 24.10 6.09 3.01
C VAL A 41 23.30 4.86 2.56
N PRO A 42 22.32 5.00 1.62
CA PRO A 42 21.73 6.24 1.12
C PRO A 42 20.84 6.95 2.15
N PRO A 43 20.71 8.30 2.08
CA PRO A 43 19.82 9.05 2.97
C PRO A 43 18.35 8.67 2.73
N ASN A 44 17.51 8.82 3.75
CA ASN A 44 16.07 8.49 3.67
C ASN A 44 15.37 9.16 2.47
N MET A 45 15.72 10.42 2.18
CA MET A 45 15.16 11.15 1.03
C MET A 45 15.45 10.45 -0.30
N ALA A 46 16.67 9.90 -0.48
CA ALA A 46 17.02 9.18 -1.70
C ALA A 46 16.24 7.86 -1.80
N LEU A 47 16.13 7.11 -0.70
CA LEU A 47 15.35 5.87 -0.68
C LEU A 47 13.87 6.11 -1.02
N TYR A 48 13.26 7.15 -0.46
CA TYR A 48 11.87 7.50 -0.75
C TYR A 48 11.68 8.01 -2.18
N ALA A 49 12.64 8.74 -2.74
CA ALA A 49 12.60 9.13 -4.14
C ALA A 49 12.65 7.91 -5.08
N ILE A 50 13.51 6.94 -4.78
CA ILE A 50 13.60 5.67 -5.53
C ILE A 50 12.28 4.89 -5.40
N ALA A 51 11.75 4.78 -4.17
CA ALA A 51 10.47 4.10 -3.92
C ALA A 51 9.32 4.75 -4.68
N LEU A 52 9.26 6.09 -4.69
CA LEU A 52 8.25 6.84 -5.42
C LEU A 52 8.38 6.63 -6.94
N ALA A 53 9.59 6.72 -7.49
CA ALA A 53 9.85 6.51 -8.91
C ALA A 53 9.43 5.10 -9.36
N ALA A 54 9.80 4.08 -8.58
CA ALA A 54 9.38 2.70 -8.83
C ALA A 54 7.86 2.52 -8.71
N THR A 55 7.23 3.18 -7.73
CA THR A 55 5.77 3.17 -7.56
C THR A 55 5.07 3.76 -8.77
N LEU A 56 5.51 4.92 -9.26
CA LEU A 56 4.94 5.56 -10.44
C LEU A 56 5.03 4.66 -11.67
N PHE A 57 6.16 3.99 -11.84
CA PHE A 57 6.36 3.03 -12.93
C PHE A 57 5.41 1.83 -12.82
N ILE A 58 5.27 1.23 -11.63
CA ILE A 58 4.37 0.08 -11.40
C ILE A 58 2.89 0.48 -11.50
N MET A 59 2.54 1.68 -11.05
CA MET A 59 1.17 2.18 -11.02
C MET A 59 0.72 2.84 -12.33
N ALA A 60 1.62 3.06 -13.29
CA ALA A 60 1.31 3.62 -14.61
C ALA A 60 0.07 2.99 -15.29
N PRO A 61 -0.07 1.64 -15.40
CA PRO A 61 -1.26 1.03 -15.99
C PRO A 61 -2.54 1.27 -15.19
N VAL A 62 -2.46 1.33 -13.85
CA VAL A 62 -3.62 1.62 -13.00
C VAL A 62 -4.09 3.05 -13.24
N GLY A 63 -3.17 4.01 -13.26
CA GLY A 63 -3.46 5.41 -13.56
C GLY A 63 -4.05 5.60 -14.96
N HIS A 64 -3.52 4.90 -15.96
CA HIS A 64 -4.04 4.93 -17.33
C HIS A 64 -5.49 4.40 -17.39
N ASN A 65 -5.77 3.26 -16.75
CA ASN A 65 -7.11 2.69 -16.71
C ASN A 65 -8.11 3.59 -15.98
N ILE A 66 -7.69 4.27 -14.90
CA ILE A 66 -8.54 5.26 -14.21
C ILE A 66 -8.86 6.43 -15.17
N ALA A 67 -7.85 6.94 -15.89
CA ALA A 67 -8.04 8.04 -16.83
C ALA A 67 -9.04 7.70 -17.94
N GLU A 68 -8.94 6.49 -18.51
CA GLU A 68 -9.89 6.01 -19.51
C GLU A 68 -11.30 5.84 -18.94
N GLN A 69 -11.45 5.28 -17.73
CA GLN A 69 -12.76 5.17 -17.06
C GLN A 69 -13.43 6.53 -16.84
N VAL A 70 -12.65 7.54 -16.41
CA VAL A 70 -13.16 8.91 -16.22
C VAL A 70 -13.52 9.56 -17.56
N LYS A 71 -12.82 9.23 -18.65
CA LYS A 71 -13.11 9.75 -19.99
C LYS A 71 -14.39 9.13 -20.57
N GLU A 72 -14.59 7.84 -20.40
CA GLU A 72 -15.80 7.13 -20.85
C GLU A 72 -17.04 7.50 -20.02
N ARG A 73 -16.86 7.68 -18.71
CA ARG A 73 -17.91 8.01 -17.75
C ARG A 73 -17.45 9.19 -16.89
N PRO A 74 -17.67 10.43 -17.36
CA PRO A 74 -17.25 11.61 -16.61
C PRO A 74 -17.92 11.67 -15.25
N LEU A 75 -17.22 12.26 -14.29
CA LEU A 75 -17.74 12.45 -12.94
C LEU A 75 -19.00 13.31 -13.00
N ASP A 76 -20.11 12.76 -12.53
CA ASP A 76 -21.38 13.48 -12.45
C ASP A 76 -21.39 14.37 -11.19
N PHE A 77 -21.36 15.69 -11.40
CA PHE A 77 -21.41 16.68 -10.33
C PHE A 77 -22.84 17.17 -10.02
N SER A 78 -23.86 16.56 -10.62
CA SER A 78 -25.26 17.02 -10.51
C SER A 78 -25.81 16.89 -9.10
N ASN A 79 -25.45 15.83 -8.37
CA ASN A 79 -25.75 15.67 -6.95
C ASN A 79 -24.65 14.85 -6.25
N THR A 80 -24.69 14.82 -4.91
CA THR A 80 -23.66 14.14 -4.09
C THR A 80 -23.66 12.62 -4.27
N GLU A 81 -24.80 12.00 -4.53
CA GLU A 81 -24.95 10.55 -4.69
C GLU A 81 -24.41 10.06 -6.04
N ALA A 82 -24.69 10.80 -7.13
CA ALA A 82 -24.19 10.55 -8.47
C ALA A 82 -22.68 10.81 -8.53
N LEU A 83 -22.17 11.81 -7.80
CA LEU A 83 -20.74 12.04 -7.66
C LEU A 83 -20.04 10.86 -6.97
N GLN A 84 -20.62 10.36 -5.88
CA GLN A 84 -20.08 9.21 -5.16
C GLN A 84 -20.10 7.95 -6.03
N GLY A 85 -21.22 7.66 -6.70
CA GLY A 85 -21.33 6.51 -7.60
C GLY A 85 -20.37 6.57 -8.80
N SER A 86 -20.20 7.76 -9.38
CA SER A 86 -19.25 7.97 -10.49
C SER A 86 -17.80 7.85 -10.04
N ALA A 87 -17.47 8.39 -8.86
CA ALA A 87 -16.14 8.27 -8.26
C ALA A 87 -15.79 6.81 -7.93
N LEU A 88 -16.73 6.03 -7.37
CA LEU A 88 -16.53 4.61 -7.09
C LEU A 88 -16.26 3.80 -8.36
N ASN A 89 -16.90 4.14 -9.48
CA ASN A 89 -16.61 3.51 -10.77
C ASN A 89 -15.21 3.87 -11.29
N ALA A 90 -14.80 5.14 -11.17
CA ALA A 90 -13.50 5.60 -11.63
C ALA A 90 -12.33 4.90 -10.91
N ILE A 91 -12.48 4.55 -9.63
CA ILE A 91 -11.44 3.89 -8.82
C ILE A 91 -11.44 2.36 -8.92
N LYS A 92 -12.31 1.74 -9.72
CA LYS A 92 -12.32 0.28 -9.91
C LYS A 92 -10.97 -0.32 -10.29
N PRO A 93 -10.16 0.29 -11.18
CA PRO A 93 -8.82 -0.24 -11.47
C PRO A 93 -7.90 -0.27 -10.25
N LEU A 94 -8.04 0.71 -9.35
CA LEU A 94 -7.30 0.76 -8.09
C LEU A 94 -7.79 -0.34 -7.12
N GLN A 95 -9.10 -0.55 -7.02
CA GLN A 95 -9.68 -1.67 -6.26
C GLN A 95 -9.20 -3.02 -6.75
N ALA A 96 -9.15 -3.21 -8.08
CA ALA A 96 -8.64 -4.43 -8.70
C ALA A 96 -7.14 -4.62 -8.40
N PHE A 97 -6.35 -3.55 -8.46
CA PHE A 97 -4.95 -3.58 -8.07
C PHE A 97 -4.78 -3.99 -6.61
N MET A 98 -5.50 -3.36 -5.67
CA MET A 98 -5.44 -3.70 -4.25
C MET A 98 -5.84 -5.15 -4.03
N SER A 99 -7.00 -5.58 -4.56
CA SER A 99 -7.52 -6.94 -4.39
C SER A 99 -6.56 -8.02 -4.88
N ARG A 100 -5.86 -7.76 -6.00
CA ARG A 100 -4.85 -8.68 -6.54
C ARG A 100 -3.61 -8.82 -5.65
N ASN A 101 -3.26 -7.77 -4.93
CA ASN A 101 -2.05 -7.69 -4.10
C ASN A 101 -2.33 -7.88 -2.60
N THR A 102 -3.60 -8.04 -2.22
CA THR A 102 -4.00 -8.37 -0.85
C THR A 102 -3.92 -9.87 -0.61
N ASN A 103 -3.38 -10.28 0.54
CA ASN A 103 -3.41 -11.66 0.98
C ASN A 103 -4.87 -12.06 1.30
N PRO A 104 -5.40 -13.11 0.63
CA PRO A 104 -6.79 -13.53 0.83
C PRO A 104 -7.10 -13.94 2.27
N ASP A 105 -6.12 -14.48 3.00
CA ASP A 105 -6.30 -14.91 4.40
C ASP A 105 -6.43 -13.69 5.32
N ILE A 106 -5.60 -12.66 5.11
CA ILE A 106 -5.72 -11.38 5.83
C ILE A 106 -7.10 -10.77 5.58
N LEU A 107 -7.54 -10.72 4.32
CA LEU A 107 -8.84 -10.16 3.97
C LEU A 107 -10.00 -10.95 4.62
N ALA A 108 -9.91 -12.28 4.63
CA ALA A 108 -10.90 -13.14 5.28
C ALA A 108 -10.96 -12.89 6.80
N HIS A 109 -9.81 -12.82 7.47
CA HIS A 109 -9.76 -12.52 8.91
C HIS A 109 -10.30 -11.13 9.25
N LEU A 110 -9.99 -10.12 8.45
CA LEU A 110 -10.56 -8.78 8.64
C LEU A 110 -12.08 -8.81 8.44
N LEU A 111 -12.59 -9.52 7.43
CA LEU A 111 -14.03 -9.67 7.20
C LEU A 111 -14.71 -10.34 8.41
N GLU A 112 -14.18 -11.45 8.92
CA GLU A 112 -14.70 -12.12 10.11
C GLU A 112 -14.69 -11.20 11.34
N ASN A 113 -13.65 -10.39 11.51
CA ASN A 113 -13.56 -9.43 12.59
C ASN A 113 -14.59 -8.30 12.45
N THR A 114 -14.86 -7.82 11.23
CA THR A 114 -15.93 -6.82 11.03
C THR A 114 -17.29 -7.37 11.42
N GLN A 115 -17.59 -8.63 11.13
CA GLN A 115 -18.85 -9.27 11.53
C GLN A 115 -19.03 -9.36 13.05
N ARG A 116 -17.94 -9.36 13.81
CA ARG A 116 -17.95 -9.41 15.28
C ARG A 116 -17.97 -8.02 15.94
N MET A 117 -17.31 -7.05 15.32
CA MET A 117 -17.06 -5.74 15.94
C MET A 117 -17.99 -4.63 15.43
N TRP A 118 -18.56 -4.76 14.22
CA TRP A 118 -19.40 -3.72 13.63
C TRP A 118 -20.88 -3.91 13.99
N PRO A 119 -21.68 -2.82 13.98
CA PRO A 119 -23.13 -2.91 14.06
C PRO A 119 -23.68 -3.84 12.98
N LYS A 120 -24.71 -4.64 13.30
CA LYS A 120 -25.25 -5.69 12.43
C LYS A 120 -25.62 -5.17 11.03
N GLU A 121 -26.19 -3.95 10.93
CA GLU A 121 -26.58 -3.39 9.63
C GLU A 121 -25.37 -3.10 8.71
N ARG A 122 -24.18 -2.81 9.27
CA ARG A 122 -22.96 -2.58 8.49
C ARG A 122 -22.16 -3.85 8.24
N ALA A 123 -22.22 -4.81 9.18
CA ALA A 123 -21.59 -6.11 9.01
C ALA A 123 -22.20 -6.91 7.85
N GLU A 124 -23.52 -6.80 7.63
CA GLU A 124 -24.22 -7.49 6.53
C GLU A 124 -23.93 -6.88 5.14
N GLN A 125 -23.54 -5.61 5.10
CA GLN A 125 -23.17 -4.90 3.86
C GLN A 125 -21.67 -4.98 3.55
N ALA A 126 -20.87 -5.42 4.51
CA ALA A 126 -19.42 -5.57 4.34
C ALA A 126 -19.13 -6.67 3.32
N SER A 127 -18.47 -6.28 2.23
CA SER A 127 -18.05 -7.19 1.17
C SER A 127 -16.54 -7.08 0.96
N ARG A 128 -15.96 -8.06 0.26
CA ARG A 128 -14.52 -8.05 -0.07
C ARG A 128 -14.11 -6.86 -0.93
N ASP A 129 -15.07 -6.27 -1.65
CA ASP A 129 -14.85 -5.13 -2.53
C ASP A 129 -15.08 -3.77 -1.83
N ASP A 130 -15.50 -3.78 -0.56
CA ASP A 130 -15.66 -2.56 0.23
C ASP A 130 -14.28 -1.96 0.53
N LEU A 131 -14.06 -0.71 0.07
CA LEU A 131 -12.82 0.04 0.31
C LEU A 131 -12.47 0.14 1.78
N MET A 132 -13.46 0.23 2.66
CA MET A 132 -13.24 0.38 4.10
C MET A 132 -12.59 -0.88 4.71
N LEU A 133 -12.76 -2.04 4.05
CA LEU A 133 -12.14 -3.31 4.41
C LEU A 133 -10.88 -3.58 3.56
N LEU A 134 -10.96 -3.31 2.27
CA LEU A 134 -9.92 -3.62 1.30
C LEU A 134 -8.65 -2.79 1.53
N ILE A 135 -8.77 -1.49 1.83
CA ILE A 135 -7.61 -0.63 2.09
C ILE A 135 -6.78 -1.14 3.28
N PRO A 136 -7.33 -1.35 4.48
CA PRO A 136 -6.54 -1.85 5.60
C PRO A 136 -6.01 -3.27 5.37
N ALA A 137 -6.76 -4.15 4.69
CA ALA A 137 -6.28 -5.49 4.34
C ALA A 137 -5.09 -5.43 3.36
N PHE A 138 -5.17 -4.59 2.34
CA PHE A 138 -4.11 -4.35 1.37
C PHE A 138 -2.85 -3.79 2.06
N MET A 139 -3.02 -2.77 2.90
CA MET A 139 -1.90 -2.21 3.66
C MET A 139 -1.17 -3.26 4.49
N LEU A 140 -1.90 -4.09 5.23
CA LEU A 140 -1.31 -5.12 6.07
C LEU A 140 -0.59 -6.18 5.23
N SER A 141 -1.17 -6.53 4.08
CA SER A 141 -0.56 -7.50 3.14
C SER A 141 0.74 -6.97 2.54
N GLU A 142 0.76 -5.71 2.10
CA GLU A 142 1.97 -5.07 1.55
C GLU A 142 3.05 -4.87 2.64
N LEU A 143 2.63 -4.57 3.86
CA LEU A 143 3.51 -4.49 5.03
C LEU A 143 4.16 -5.85 5.29
N GLU A 144 3.36 -6.91 5.44
CA GLU A 144 3.83 -8.27 5.69
C GLU A 144 4.79 -8.73 4.59
N ALA A 145 4.39 -8.59 3.32
CA ALA A 145 5.23 -8.96 2.18
C ALA A 145 6.55 -8.15 2.14
N GLY A 146 6.48 -6.85 2.45
CA GLY A 146 7.65 -5.99 2.55
C GLY A 146 8.63 -6.45 3.63
N PHE A 147 8.13 -6.81 4.80
CA PHE A 147 8.93 -7.36 5.90
C PHE A 147 9.50 -8.74 5.57
N GLN A 148 8.71 -9.63 4.96
CA GLN A 148 9.18 -10.96 4.55
C GLN A 148 10.34 -10.85 3.55
N MET A 149 10.18 -10.02 2.51
CA MET A 149 11.25 -9.77 1.54
C MET A 149 12.47 -9.13 2.21
N GLY A 150 12.26 -8.14 3.07
CA GLY A 150 13.35 -7.49 3.80
C GLY A 150 14.11 -8.48 4.69
N PHE A 151 13.40 -9.36 5.39
CA PHE A 151 13.99 -10.39 6.23
C PHE A 151 14.83 -11.38 5.42
N LEU A 152 14.31 -11.86 4.28
CA LEU A 152 15.06 -12.75 3.39
C LEU A 152 16.35 -12.11 2.87
N ILE A 153 16.32 -10.81 2.56
CA ILE A 153 17.51 -10.04 2.18
C ILE A 153 18.48 -9.90 3.36
N TYR A 154 17.97 -9.79 4.59
CA TYR A 154 18.78 -9.58 5.80
C TYR A 154 19.57 -10.83 6.23
N ILE A 155 19.04 -12.04 5.98
CA ILE A 155 19.67 -13.33 6.35
C ILE A 155 21.14 -13.45 5.94
N PRO A 156 21.54 -13.27 4.66
CA PRO A 156 22.93 -13.42 4.26
C PRO A 156 23.90 -12.48 5.00
N PHE A 157 23.48 -11.25 5.31
CA PHE A 157 24.31 -10.30 6.05
C PHE A 157 24.53 -10.76 7.49
N ILE A 158 23.49 -11.25 8.18
CA ILE A 158 23.65 -11.85 9.53
C ILE A 158 24.63 -13.01 9.50
N VAL A 159 24.53 -13.89 8.50
CA VAL A 159 25.39 -15.06 8.40
C VAL A 159 26.85 -14.64 8.25
N ILE A 160 27.13 -13.64 7.42
CA ILE A 160 28.48 -13.09 7.25
C ILE A 160 28.99 -12.50 8.57
N ASP A 161 28.18 -11.67 9.24
CA ASP A 161 28.56 -11.03 10.51
C ASP A 161 28.88 -12.07 11.59
N LEU A 162 28.07 -13.13 11.69
CA LEU A 162 28.27 -14.21 12.66
C LEU A 162 29.53 -15.03 12.35
N ILE A 163 29.81 -15.32 11.08
CA ILE A 163 31.02 -16.03 10.67
C ILE A 163 32.27 -15.21 11.00
N VAL A 164 32.29 -13.92 10.62
CA VAL A 164 33.43 -13.03 10.87
C VAL A 164 33.67 -12.88 12.37
N SER A 165 32.60 -12.70 13.16
CA SER A 165 32.72 -12.54 14.62
C SER A 165 33.30 -13.80 15.29
N ASN A 166 32.86 -15.00 14.88
CA ASN A 166 33.41 -16.25 15.40
C ASN A 166 34.87 -16.46 15.01
N LEU A 167 35.25 -16.10 13.79
CA LEU A 167 36.65 -16.16 13.35
C LEU A 167 37.55 -15.23 14.18
N LEU A 168 37.08 -14.01 14.50
CA LEU A 168 37.83 -13.07 15.33
C LEU A 168 37.96 -13.52 16.79
N LEU A 169 36.96 -14.22 17.34
CA LEU A 169 36.99 -14.76 18.71
C LEU A 169 37.88 -16.00 18.86
N ALA A 170 38.13 -16.71 17.76
CA ALA A 170 38.94 -17.93 17.76
C ALA A 170 40.45 -17.66 17.60
N LEU A 171 40.82 -16.45 17.19
CA LEU A 171 42.20 -15.96 17.12
C LEU A 171 42.65 -15.39 18.47
#